data_AF-A0A915YEB5-F1
#
_entry.id   AF-A0A915YEB5-F1
#
_cell.length_a   1.000
_cell.length_b   1.000
_cell.length_c   1.000
_cell.angle_alpha   90.00
_cell.angle_beta   90.00
_cell.angle_gamma   90.00
#
_symmetry.space_group_name_H-M   'P 1'
#
loop_
_entity.id
_entity.type
_entity.pdbx_description
1 polymer ?
#
loop_
_entity_poly.entity_id
_entity_poly.type
_entity_poly.pdbx_seq_one_letter_code
_entity_poly.pdbx_strand_id
1 'polypeptide(L)'
;MYFKCTKHGTQGFQEMCSHLFKKIKDLEYPKIYTLPIWDLKVCKDCYEKHAIHKLEDLKDLFFCDLPEMEVSQAIKIEKRTYPIYEKIDRQIYCLECINEARLHQARKDGNKEPFTPYEKTLIYKDKPKIDELKALLKSKFTFKKVWVDELGLELSSCLIVPGSISYPLKVIIHHIEDQYTQNRILDTIDSFLKSKKLKQRVVFFYKEYVFESGNNAFQKGKEVLLRKEEYLD
;
A
#
# COMPACT_ATOMS: atom_id res chain seq x y z
N MET A 1 6.95 8.59 0.37
CA MET A 1 7.02 9.27 1.68
C MET A 1 6.04 8.55 2.63
N TYR A 2 6.37 8.42 3.93
CA TYR A 2 5.57 7.63 4.88
C TYR A 2 5.06 8.49 6.04
N PHE A 3 3.86 8.16 6.54
CA PHE A 3 3.20 8.83 7.67
C PHE A 3 2.91 7.82 8.80
N LYS A 4 3.11 8.22 10.06
CA LYS A 4 2.84 7.34 11.22
C LYS A 4 1.41 7.53 11.72
N CYS A 5 0.51 6.68 11.26
CA CYS A 5 -0.87 6.59 11.74
C CYS A 5 -0.93 5.94 13.12
N THR A 6 -1.74 6.48 14.04
CA THR A 6 -1.96 5.90 15.38
C THR A 6 -2.74 4.58 15.34
N LYS A 7 -3.55 4.37 14.30
CA LYS A 7 -4.33 3.16 14.07
C LYS A 7 -3.57 2.10 13.27
N HIS A 8 -2.90 2.48 12.19
CA HIS A 8 -2.29 1.52 11.25
C HIS A 8 -0.77 1.46 11.26
N GLY A 9 -0.10 2.30 12.05
CA GLY A 9 1.36 2.41 12.06
C GLY A 9 1.89 3.22 10.87
N THR A 10 3.13 2.94 10.44
CA THR A 10 3.74 3.59 9.28
C THR A 10 3.04 3.15 8.00
N GLN A 11 2.47 4.09 7.26
CA GLN A 11 1.69 3.84 6.05
C GLN A 11 1.98 4.89 4.98
N GLY A 12 1.57 4.61 3.75
CA GLY A 12 1.39 5.64 2.73
C GLY A 12 0.31 6.64 3.16
N PHE A 13 0.37 7.83 2.58
CA PHE A 13 -0.59 8.88 2.88
C PHE A 13 -1.14 9.51 1.59
N GLN A 14 -2.26 10.19 1.74
CA GLN A 14 -2.85 11.07 0.74
C GLN A 14 -3.01 12.45 1.35
N GLU A 15 -2.63 13.47 0.60
CA GLU A 15 -2.99 14.84 0.94
C GLU A 15 -4.43 15.12 0.48
N MET A 16 -5.20 15.79 1.32
CA MET A 16 -6.58 16.15 1.03
C MET A 16 -6.98 17.48 1.67
N CYS A 17 -8.03 18.13 1.16
CA CYS A 17 -8.57 19.32 1.82
C CYS A 17 -9.10 18.98 3.23
N SER A 18 -9.02 19.93 4.17
CA SER A 18 -9.43 19.71 5.56
C SER A 18 -10.91 19.37 5.73
N HIS A 19 -11.78 19.80 4.80
CA HIS A 19 -13.18 19.39 4.77
C HIS A 19 -13.35 17.89 4.48
N LEU A 20 -12.60 17.38 3.49
CA LEU A 20 -12.63 15.96 3.15
C LEU A 20 -12.03 15.13 4.28
N PHE A 21 -10.94 15.59 4.87
CA PHE A 21 -10.32 14.97 6.05
C PHE A 21 -11.33 14.73 7.19
N LYS A 22 -12.14 15.75 7.53
CA LYS A 22 -13.16 15.63 8.58
C LYS A 22 -14.18 14.53 8.25
N LYS A 23 -14.72 14.53 7.02
CA LYS A 23 -15.67 13.50 6.57
C LYS A 23 -15.11 12.08 6.64
N ILE A 24 -13.88 11.89 6.15
CA ILE A 24 -13.23 10.57 6.17
C ILE A 24 -12.98 10.12 7.62
N LYS A 25 -12.61 11.03 8.53
CA LYS A 25 -12.45 10.73 9.97
C LYS A 25 -13.76 10.24 10.60
N ASP A 26 -14.89 10.75 10.12
CA ASP A 26 -16.24 10.35 10.54
C ASP A 26 -16.78 9.14 9.75
N LEU A 27 -15.91 8.43 9.02
CA LEU A 27 -16.22 7.27 8.17
C LEU A 27 -17.24 7.55 7.05
N GLU A 28 -17.30 8.80 6.59
CA GLU A 28 -18.03 9.20 5.40
C GLU A 28 -17.10 9.24 4.18
N TYR A 29 -17.53 8.64 3.07
CA TYR A 29 -16.76 8.61 1.83
C TYR A 29 -17.52 9.30 0.69
N PRO A 30 -17.52 10.64 0.62
CA PRO A 30 -18.24 11.37 -0.41
C PRO A 30 -17.56 11.22 -1.77
N LYS A 31 -18.19 11.78 -2.83
CA LYS A 31 -17.50 11.97 -4.11
C LYS A 31 -16.26 12.86 -3.91
N ILE A 32 -15.11 12.32 -4.32
CA ILE A 32 -13.80 12.98 -4.24
C ILE A 32 -13.40 13.47 -5.63
N TYR A 33 -12.83 14.66 -5.67
CA TYR A 33 -12.23 15.26 -6.86
C TYR A 33 -10.71 15.37 -6.64
N THR A 34 -9.95 15.58 -7.71
CA THR A 34 -8.50 15.71 -7.65
C THR A 34 -8.10 17.06 -8.24
N LEU A 35 -7.20 17.79 -7.58
CA LEU A 35 -6.46 18.88 -8.20
C LEU A 35 -5.34 18.26 -9.05
N PRO A 36 -5.37 18.41 -10.39
CA PRO A 36 -4.36 17.80 -11.26
C PRO A 36 -2.94 18.27 -10.93
N ILE A 37 -1.93 17.52 -11.37
CA ILE A 37 -0.51 17.70 -11.05
C ILE A 37 -0.15 17.39 -9.60
N TRP A 38 -0.86 17.97 -8.63
CA TRP A 38 -0.55 17.86 -7.20
C TRP A 38 -1.14 16.61 -6.53
N ASP A 39 -2.03 15.89 -7.21
CA ASP A 39 -2.81 14.77 -6.70
C ASP A 39 -3.59 15.05 -5.39
N LEU A 40 -3.80 16.33 -5.06
CA LEU A 40 -4.52 16.74 -3.85
C LEU A 40 -6.00 16.37 -3.98
N LYS A 41 -6.51 15.58 -3.02
CA LYS A 41 -7.92 15.17 -2.99
C LYS A 41 -8.79 16.24 -2.36
N VAL A 42 -9.91 16.57 -3.01
CA VAL A 42 -10.76 17.68 -2.57
C VAL A 42 -12.24 17.28 -2.57
N CYS A 43 -13.00 17.86 -1.65
CA CYS A 43 -14.45 17.75 -1.67
C CYS A 43 -15.07 18.58 -2.81
N LYS A 44 -16.34 18.33 -3.13
CA LYS A 44 -17.10 19.09 -4.13
C LYS A 44 -17.02 20.62 -3.89
N ASP A 45 -17.15 21.07 -2.65
CA ASP A 45 -17.17 22.51 -2.36
C ASP A 45 -15.82 23.17 -2.66
N CYS A 46 -14.70 22.51 -2.32
CA CYS A 46 -13.37 22.98 -2.69
C CYS A 46 -13.14 22.92 -4.21
N TYR A 47 -13.65 21.88 -4.86
CA TYR A 47 -13.58 21.74 -6.32
C TYR A 47 -14.23 22.91 -7.05
N GLU A 48 -15.43 23.31 -6.62
CA GLU A 48 -16.14 24.46 -7.20
C GLU A 48 -15.54 25.81 -6.77
N LYS A 49 -15.31 26.00 -5.46
CA LYS A 49 -14.82 27.27 -4.90
C LYS A 49 -13.49 27.72 -5.52
N HIS A 50 -12.59 26.77 -5.78
CA HIS A 50 -11.29 27.06 -6.37
C HIS A 50 -11.24 26.85 -7.88
N ALA A 51 -12.40 26.66 -8.52
CA ALA A 51 -12.56 26.47 -9.96
C ALA A 51 -11.67 25.38 -10.56
N ILE A 52 -11.50 24.26 -9.84
CA ILE A 52 -10.65 23.14 -10.25
C ILE A 52 -11.20 22.47 -11.51
N HIS A 53 -12.51 22.54 -11.76
CA HIS A 53 -13.14 22.10 -13.02
C HIS A 53 -12.55 22.81 -14.26
N LYS A 54 -11.94 23.99 -14.12
CA LYS A 54 -11.28 24.70 -15.23
C LYS A 54 -9.89 24.15 -15.57
N LEU A 55 -9.46 23.09 -14.88
CA LEU A 55 -8.19 22.40 -15.07
C LEU A 55 -8.38 20.97 -15.60
N GLU A 56 -9.57 20.63 -16.12
CA GLU A 56 -9.84 19.29 -16.67
C GLU A 56 -8.92 18.92 -17.84
N ASP A 57 -8.37 19.91 -18.55
CA ASP A 57 -7.36 19.72 -19.59
C ASP A 57 -6.04 19.13 -19.05
N LEU A 58 -5.83 19.14 -17.73
CA LEU A 58 -4.63 18.65 -17.06
C LEU A 58 -4.86 17.33 -16.31
N LYS A 59 -6.06 16.75 -16.34
CA LYS A 59 -6.45 15.61 -15.46
C LYS A 59 -5.59 14.36 -15.62
N ASP A 60 -4.98 14.18 -16.80
CA ASP A 60 -4.14 13.03 -17.16
C ASP A 60 -2.64 13.32 -16.99
N LEU A 61 -2.28 14.51 -16.46
CA LEU A 61 -0.91 14.90 -16.15
C LEU A 61 -0.60 14.71 -14.66
N PHE A 62 0.57 14.17 -14.39
CA PHE A 62 1.14 13.94 -13.07
C PHE A 62 2.33 14.86 -12.84
N PHE A 63 2.68 15.08 -11.56
CA PHE A 63 3.85 15.87 -11.19
C PHE A 63 5.15 15.35 -11.83
N CYS A 64 5.28 14.02 -11.99
CA CYS A 64 6.45 13.38 -12.59
C CYS A 64 6.58 13.63 -14.10
N ASP A 65 5.53 14.10 -14.76
CA ASP A 65 5.57 14.37 -16.20
C ASP A 65 6.19 15.75 -16.47
N LEU A 66 6.12 16.68 -15.51
CA LEU A 66 6.60 18.06 -15.69
C LEU A 66 8.07 18.17 -16.10
N PRO A 67 9.03 17.38 -15.57
CA PRO A 67 10.42 17.42 -16.00
C PRO A 67 10.67 16.96 -17.44
N GLU A 68 9.74 16.19 -18.01
CA GLU A 68 9.83 15.69 -19.39
C GLU A 68 9.21 16.66 -20.41
N MET A 69 8.51 17.69 -19.94
CA MET A 69 7.88 18.70 -20.76
C MET A 69 8.84 19.84 -21.12
N GLU A 70 8.49 20.56 -22.19
CA GLU A 70 9.12 21.86 -22.47
C GLU A 70 8.99 22.78 -21.25
N VAL A 71 10.10 23.38 -20.81
CA VAL A 71 10.17 24.22 -19.60
C VAL A 71 9.08 25.30 -19.60
N SER A 72 8.82 25.90 -20.76
CA SER A 72 7.79 26.93 -20.93
C SER A 72 6.37 26.41 -20.67
N GLN A 73 6.09 25.14 -20.96
CA GLN A 73 4.81 24.48 -20.71
C GLN A 73 4.68 24.11 -19.23
N ALA A 74 5.73 23.53 -18.63
CA ALA A 74 5.76 23.20 -17.20
C ALA A 74 5.50 24.45 -16.34
N ILE A 75 6.15 25.59 -16.65
CA ILE A 75 5.91 26.87 -15.97
C ILE A 75 4.47 27.35 -16.13
N LYS A 76 3.85 27.19 -17.31
CA LYS A 76 2.45 27.58 -17.53
C LYS A 76 1.50 26.74 -16.68
N ILE A 77 1.76 25.44 -16.56
CA ILE A 77 0.97 24.52 -15.74
C ILE A 77 1.10 24.88 -14.26
N GLU A 78 2.33 25.07 -13.77
CA GLU A 78 2.58 25.44 -12.38
C GLU A 78 1.90 26.76 -12.02
N LYS A 79 2.00 27.79 -12.89
CA LYS A 79 1.31 29.08 -12.68
C LYS A 79 -0.21 28.96 -12.60
N ARG A 80 -0.81 27.96 -13.22
CA ARG A 80 -2.26 27.70 -13.16
C ARG A 80 -2.65 26.91 -11.92
N THR A 81 -1.85 25.91 -11.52
CA THR A 81 -2.24 24.94 -10.49
C THR A 81 -1.74 25.31 -9.09
N TYR A 82 -0.51 25.83 -8.97
CA TYR A 82 0.12 26.14 -7.68
C TYR A 82 -0.66 27.18 -6.85
N PRO A 83 -1.18 28.28 -7.42
CA PRO A 83 -1.97 29.24 -6.63
C PRO A 83 -3.28 28.67 -6.08
N ILE A 84 -3.84 27.64 -6.73
CA ILE A 84 -5.01 26.92 -6.22
C ILE A 84 -4.59 25.98 -5.09
N TYR A 85 -3.52 25.20 -5.31
CA TYR A 85 -2.95 24.31 -4.30
C TYR A 85 -2.71 25.06 -2.99
N GLU A 86 -1.98 26.19 -3.04
CA GLU A 86 -1.64 27.03 -1.88
C GLU A 86 -2.84 27.57 -1.10
N LYS A 87 -3.95 27.86 -1.77
CA LYS A 87 -5.17 28.41 -1.15
C LYS A 87 -6.03 27.38 -0.42
N ILE A 88 -5.84 26.10 -0.71
CA ILE A 88 -6.62 25.04 -0.06
C ILE A 88 -5.94 24.73 1.27
N ASP A 89 -6.72 24.70 2.35
CA ASP A 89 -6.27 24.17 3.64
C ASP A 89 -6.19 22.64 3.53
N ARG A 90 -4.98 22.10 3.72
CA ARG A 90 -4.62 20.72 3.40
C ARG A 90 -4.25 19.95 4.66
N GLN A 91 -4.58 18.67 4.66
CA GLN A 91 -4.27 17.72 5.71
C GLN A 91 -3.75 16.44 5.07
N ILE A 92 -2.84 15.77 5.78
CA ILE A 92 -2.33 14.47 5.37
C ILE A 92 -3.10 13.39 6.12
N TYR A 93 -3.54 12.34 5.42
CA TYR A 93 -4.24 11.23 6.03
C TYR A 93 -3.76 9.86 5.55
N CYS A 94 -3.88 8.87 6.44
CA CYS A 94 -3.45 7.51 6.17
C CYS A 94 -4.33 6.86 5.09
N LEU A 95 -3.71 6.26 4.07
CA LEU A 95 -4.42 5.55 3.00
C LEU A 95 -5.34 4.45 3.55
N GLU A 96 -4.94 3.78 4.64
CA GLU A 96 -5.75 2.72 5.22
C GLU A 96 -6.95 3.24 6.02
N CYS A 97 -6.86 4.42 6.64
CA CYS A 97 -8.05 5.08 7.19
C CYS A 97 -9.03 5.51 6.09
N ILE A 98 -8.52 5.94 4.92
CA ILE A 98 -9.35 6.27 3.76
C ILE A 98 -10.07 5.01 3.24
N ASN A 99 -9.35 3.89 3.14
CA ASN A 99 -9.92 2.59 2.77
C ASN A 99 -10.99 2.11 3.76
N GLU A 100 -10.78 2.34 5.07
CA GLU A 100 -11.79 2.06 6.09
C GLU A 100 -13.07 2.87 5.89
N ALA A 101 -12.97 4.19 5.66
CA ALA A 101 -14.14 5.02 5.37
C ALA A 101 -14.86 4.57 4.09
N ARG A 102 -14.10 4.22 3.04
CA ARG A 102 -14.65 3.73 1.77
C ARG A 102 -15.41 2.41 1.95
N LEU A 103 -14.84 1.46 2.70
CA LEU A 103 -15.47 0.19 3.01
C LEU A 103 -16.72 0.38 3.87
N HIS A 104 -16.63 1.22 4.90
CA HIS A 104 -17.74 1.54 5.79
C HIS A 104 -18.92 2.16 5.02
N GLN A 105 -18.67 3.16 4.19
CA GLN A 105 -19.68 3.81 3.36
C GLN A 105 -20.32 2.81 2.38
N ALA A 106 -19.53 1.97 1.71
CA ALA A 106 -20.06 0.96 0.79
C ALA A 106 -21.01 -0.01 1.50
N ARG A 107 -20.63 -0.51 2.68
CA ARG A 107 -21.48 -1.37 3.51
C ARG A 107 -22.76 -0.66 3.98
N LYS A 108 -22.63 0.59 4.44
CA LYS A 108 -23.74 1.42 4.90
C LYS A 108 -24.79 1.63 3.80
N ASP A 109 -24.34 1.83 2.56
CA ASP A 109 -25.21 2.07 1.41
C ASP A 109 -25.71 0.79 0.73
N GLY A 110 -25.30 -0.40 1.20
CA GLY A 110 -25.62 -1.68 0.56
C GLY A 110 -24.92 -1.89 -0.79
N ASN A 111 -23.86 -1.13 -1.07
CA ASN A 111 -23.06 -1.25 -2.28
C ASN A 111 -22.07 -2.42 -2.19
N LYS A 112 -21.60 -2.90 -3.35
CA LYS A 112 -20.50 -3.86 -3.40
C LYS A 112 -19.27 -3.30 -2.71
N GLU A 113 -18.60 -4.13 -1.90
CA GLU A 113 -17.35 -3.74 -1.23
C GLU A 113 -16.28 -3.33 -2.27
N PRO A 114 -15.53 -2.25 -2.01
CA PRO A 114 -14.56 -1.69 -2.97
C PRO A 114 -13.34 -2.59 -3.21
N PHE A 115 -13.08 -3.50 -2.28
CA PHE A 115 -12.00 -4.49 -2.27
C PHE A 115 -12.39 -5.60 -1.28
N THR A 116 -11.72 -6.75 -1.36
CA THR A 116 -11.87 -7.80 -0.34
C THR A 116 -11.31 -7.30 1.00
N PRO A 117 -12.11 -7.27 2.08
CA PRO A 117 -11.67 -6.73 3.36
C PRO A 117 -10.78 -7.71 4.13
N TYR A 118 -9.64 -7.22 4.61
CA TYR A 118 -8.69 -7.98 5.43
C TYR A 118 -8.64 -7.46 6.88
N GLU A 119 -9.82 -7.28 7.50
CA GLU A 119 -10.00 -6.69 8.83
C GLU A 119 -9.36 -7.52 9.98
N LYS A 120 -9.02 -8.78 9.72
CA LYS A 120 -8.35 -9.71 10.63
C LYS A 120 -6.92 -10.02 10.17
N THR A 121 -6.23 -9.11 9.50
CA THR A 121 -4.80 -9.28 9.19
C THR A 121 -3.90 -8.61 10.22
N LEU A 122 -2.66 -9.08 10.37
CA LEU A 122 -1.62 -8.32 11.05
C LEU A 122 -1.19 -7.14 10.18
N ILE A 123 -1.21 -5.93 10.73
CA ILE A 123 -0.85 -4.69 10.04
C ILE A 123 0.47 -4.12 10.57
N TYR A 124 0.95 -3.00 10.03
CA TYR A 124 2.23 -2.42 10.46
C TYR A 124 2.24 -2.09 11.97
N LYS A 125 1.10 -1.68 12.56
CA LYS A 125 0.99 -1.49 14.02
C LYS A 125 1.33 -2.75 14.83
N ASP A 126 1.13 -3.94 14.26
CA ASP A 126 1.48 -5.22 14.86
C ASP A 126 2.94 -5.65 14.58
N LYS A 127 3.82 -4.70 14.19
CA LYS A 127 5.22 -4.98 13.88
C LYS A 127 5.94 -5.89 14.90
N PRO A 128 5.80 -5.71 16.22
CA PRO A 128 6.42 -6.64 17.19
C PRO A 128 6.01 -8.11 16.97
N LYS A 129 4.73 -8.39 16.71
CA LYS A 129 4.24 -9.76 16.44
C LYS A 129 4.72 -10.29 15.09
N ILE A 130 4.82 -9.42 14.09
CA ILE A 130 5.35 -9.77 12.77
C ILE A 130 6.83 -10.13 12.89
N ASP A 131 7.58 -9.39 13.71
CA ASP A 131 8.99 -9.67 14.00
C ASP A 131 9.15 -10.97 14.82
N GLU A 132 8.24 -11.28 15.75
CA GLU A 132 8.17 -12.58 16.42
C GLU A 132 7.94 -13.74 15.44
N LEU A 133 6.99 -13.61 14.51
CA LEU A 133 6.75 -14.62 13.46
C LEU A 133 8.00 -14.82 12.61
N LYS A 134 8.66 -13.72 12.23
CA LYS A 134 9.91 -13.75 11.46
C LYS A 134 11.02 -14.49 12.21
N ALA A 135 11.19 -14.21 13.50
CA ALA A 135 12.17 -14.87 14.34
C ALA A 135 11.86 -16.37 14.51
N LEU A 136 10.59 -16.73 14.74
CA LEU A 136 10.14 -18.11 14.84
C LEU A 136 10.48 -18.90 13.58
N LEU A 137 10.14 -18.37 12.39
CA LEU A 137 10.46 -19.02 11.13
C LEU A 137 11.97 -19.21 10.97
N LYS A 138 12.77 -18.17 11.22
CA LYS A 138 14.24 -18.23 11.11
C LYS A 138 14.89 -19.19 12.11
N SER A 139 14.26 -19.43 13.26
CA SER A 139 14.76 -20.40 14.26
C SER A 139 14.49 -21.85 13.87
N LYS A 140 13.47 -22.11 13.05
CA LYS A 140 13.03 -23.46 12.67
C LYS A 140 13.46 -23.89 11.28
N PHE A 141 13.75 -22.94 10.40
CA PHE A 141 14.05 -23.18 8.99
C PHE A 141 15.26 -22.36 8.55
N THR A 142 16.07 -22.97 7.68
CA THR A 142 17.21 -22.29 7.05
C THR A 142 16.72 -21.61 5.77
N PHE A 143 16.77 -20.28 5.75
CA PHE A 143 16.46 -19.49 4.56
C PHE A 143 17.76 -19.07 3.89
N LYS A 144 17.85 -19.29 2.56
CA LYS A 144 18.98 -18.82 1.77
C LYS A 144 19.05 -17.29 1.89
N LYS A 145 20.27 -16.78 1.91
CA LYS A 145 20.52 -15.36 1.82
C LYS A 145 20.83 -15.01 0.36
N VAL A 146 20.21 -13.95 -0.12
CA VAL A 146 20.35 -13.45 -1.49
C VAL A 146 21.05 -12.11 -1.39
N TRP A 147 22.23 -12.03 -2.00
CA TRP A 147 22.93 -10.77 -2.14
C TRP A 147 22.29 -9.97 -3.28
N VAL A 148 22.00 -8.70 -3.03
CA VAL A 148 21.51 -7.75 -4.04
C VAL A 148 22.58 -6.69 -4.20
N ASP A 149 23.44 -6.88 -5.19
CA ASP A 149 24.64 -6.09 -5.44
C ASP A 149 24.35 -4.59 -5.45
N GLU A 150 23.26 -4.19 -6.10
CA GLU A 150 22.95 -2.79 -6.35
C GLU A 150 22.35 -2.08 -5.14
N LEU A 151 21.80 -2.83 -4.19
CA LEU A 151 21.42 -2.31 -2.88
C LEU A 151 22.57 -2.42 -1.87
N GLY A 152 23.64 -3.17 -2.19
CA GLY A 152 24.70 -3.52 -1.26
C GLY A 152 24.18 -4.24 -0.02
N LEU A 153 23.12 -5.03 -0.16
CA LEU A 153 22.38 -5.62 0.95
C LEU A 153 22.12 -7.11 0.76
N GLU A 154 22.21 -7.83 1.88
CA GLU A 154 21.89 -9.26 1.97
C GLU A 154 20.43 -9.43 2.43
N LEU A 155 19.58 -9.95 1.55
CA LEU A 155 18.17 -10.23 1.83
C LEU A 155 17.99 -11.69 2.24
N SER A 156 17.12 -11.93 3.23
CA SER A 156 16.67 -13.28 3.55
C SER A 156 15.64 -13.72 2.50
N SER A 157 15.72 -14.97 2.04
CA SER A 157 14.70 -15.58 1.18
C SER A 157 13.34 -15.78 1.85
N CYS A 158 13.14 -15.26 3.06
CA CYS A 158 11.85 -15.16 3.74
C CYS A 158 11.56 -13.70 4.10
N LEU A 159 10.57 -13.13 3.42
CA LEU A 159 10.05 -11.79 3.64
C LEU A 159 8.65 -11.86 4.24
N ILE A 160 8.39 -11.06 5.28
CA ILE A 160 7.05 -10.88 5.82
C ILE A 160 6.67 -9.42 5.66
N VAL A 161 5.62 -9.17 4.87
CA VAL A 161 5.09 -7.84 4.59
C VAL A 161 3.81 -7.68 5.39
N PRO A 162 3.71 -6.67 6.28
CA PRO A 162 2.47 -6.36 7.00
C PRO A 162 1.30 -6.20 6.03
N GLY A 163 0.10 -6.60 6.45
CA GLY A 163 -1.13 -6.36 5.71
C GLY A 163 -1.73 -4.99 5.98
N SER A 164 -2.93 -4.78 5.45
CA SER A 164 -3.81 -3.64 5.72
C SER A 164 -5.28 -4.07 5.60
N ILE A 165 -6.23 -3.13 5.62
CA ILE A 165 -7.63 -3.48 5.37
C ILE A 165 -7.89 -3.90 3.92
N SER A 166 -7.03 -3.50 2.98
CA SER A 166 -7.19 -3.74 1.54
C SER A 166 -6.31 -4.87 1.01
N TYR A 167 -5.38 -5.41 1.82
CA TYR A 167 -4.58 -6.58 1.47
C TYR A 167 -4.12 -7.37 2.70
N PRO A 168 -3.92 -8.69 2.60
CA PRO A 168 -3.54 -9.52 3.74
C PRO A 168 -2.05 -9.37 4.08
N LEU A 169 -1.67 -9.86 5.26
CA LEU A 169 -0.29 -10.16 5.62
C LEU A 169 0.30 -11.10 4.56
N LYS A 170 1.45 -10.75 4.00
CA LYS A 170 2.13 -11.60 3.01
C LYS A 170 3.37 -12.21 3.61
N VAL A 171 3.50 -13.54 3.49
CA VAL A 171 4.75 -14.25 3.75
C VAL A 171 5.27 -14.75 2.41
N ILE A 172 6.41 -14.25 1.98
CA ILE A 172 7.01 -14.53 0.68
C ILE A 172 8.29 -15.31 0.92
N ILE A 173 8.39 -16.49 0.32
CA ILE A 173 9.48 -17.43 0.57
C ILE A 173 10.06 -17.89 -0.77
N HIS A 174 11.37 -17.80 -0.93
CA HIS A 174 12.10 -18.26 -2.10
C HIS A 174 13.04 -19.43 -1.78
N HIS A 175 13.35 -20.23 -2.79
CA HIS A 175 14.29 -21.35 -2.73
C HIS A 175 13.88 -22.54 -1.83
N ILE A 176 12.58 -22.69 -1.56
CA ILE A 176 12.03 -23.87 -0.87
C ILE A 176 11.07 -24.56 -1.84
N GLU A 177 11.60 -25.52 -2.59
CA GLU A 177 10.85 -26.23 -3.64
C GLU A 177 10.13 -27.48 -3.11
N ASP A 178 10.62 -28.09 -2.04
CA ASP A 178 10.06 -29.33 -1.53
C ASP A 178 8.76 -29.10 -0.74
N GLN A 179 7.71 -29.83 -1.11
CA GLN A 179 6.38 -29.67 -0.50
C GLN A 179 6.37 -30.00 1.01
N TYR A 180 7.23 -30.90 1.47
CA TYR A 180 7.32 -31.27 2.88
C TYR A 180 7.72 -30.06 3.74
N THR A 181 8.78 -29.34 3.37
CA THR A 181 9.21 -28.14 4.06
C THR A 181 8.20 -27.01 3.92
N GLN A 182 7.60 -26.83 2.74
CA GLN A 182 6.51 -25.85 2.55
C GLN A 182 5.35 -26.09 3.52
N ASN A 183 4.89 -27.34 3.67
CA ASN A 183 3.81 -27.70 4.61
C ASN A 183 4.21 -27.39 6.06
N ARG A 184 5.43 -27.77 6.49
CA ARG A 184 5.90 -27.49 7.86
C ARG A 184 5.98 -25.99 8.16
N ILE A 185 6.34 -25.18 7.17
CA ILE A 185 6.32 -23.72 7.29
C ILE A 185 4.88 -23.23 7.45
N LEU A 186 3.96 -23.70 6.61
CA LEU A 186 2.54 -23.33 6.70
C LEU A 186 1.97 -23.69 8.07
N ASP A 187 2.21 -24.90 8.57
CA ASP A 187 1.78 -25.36 9.90
C ASP A 187 2.34 -24.49 11.02
N THR A 188 3.60 -24.05 10.88
CA THR A 188 4.24 -23.15 11.86
C THR A 188 3.57 -21.78 11.87
N ILE A 189 3.27 -21.22 10.69
CA ILE A 189 2.59 -19.92 10.58
C ILE A 189 1.16 -20.04 11.12
N ASP A 190 0.44 -21.11 10.75
CA ASP A 190 -0.92 -21.35 11.24
C ASP A 190 -0.95 -21.53 12.75
N SER A 191 -0.02 -22.30 13.31
CA SER A 191 0.07 -22.47 14.77
C SER A 191 0.33 -21.15 15.48
N PHE A 192 1.18 -20.29 14.92
CA PHE A 192 1.45 -18.95 15.46
C PHE A 192 0.20 -18.07 15.44
N LEU A 193 -0.52 -18.05 14.30
CA LEU A 193 -1.69 -17.21 14.10
C LEU A 193 -2.98 -17.77 14.72
N LYS A 194 -3.08 -19.08 14.94
CA LYS A 194 -4.28 -19.76 15.50
C LYS A 194 -4.66 -19.21 16.88
N SER A 195 -3.67 -18.79 17.66
CA SER A 195 -3.89 -18.15 18.97
C SER A 195 -4.39 -16.70 18.88
N LYS A 196 -4.47 -16.13 17.68
CA LYS A 196 -4.72 -14.71 17.44
C LYS A 196 -6.05 -14.51 16.70
N LYS A 197 -6.74 -13.42 17.04
CA LYS A 197 -7.91 -12.95 16.28
C LYS A 197 -7.55 -12.47 14.87
N LEU A 198 -6.26 -12.21 14.61
CA LEU A 198 -5.72 -11.67 13.36
C LEU A 198 -5.01 -12.79 12.59
N LYS A 199 -5.75 -13.50 11.74
CA LYS A 199 -5.31 -14.71 11.02
C LYS A 199 -5.28 -14.60 9.50
N GLN A 200 -5.83 -13.52 8.92
CA GLN A 200 -5.86 -13.37 7.47
C GLN A 200 -4.44 -13.19 6.91
N ARG A 201 -4.06 -14.06 5.98
CA ARG A 201 -2.72 -14.08 5.39
C ARG A 201 -2.71 -14.70 4.00
N VAL A 202 -1.64 -14.43 3.26
CA VAL A 202 -1.28 -15.16 2.06
C VAL A 202 0.19 -15.55 2.12
N VAL A 203 0.50 -16.79 1.77
CA VAL A 203 1.87 -17.29 1.67
C VAL A 203 2.18 -17.65 0.24
N PHE A 204 3.32 -17.14 -0.24
CA PHE A 204 3.83 -17.42 -1.56
C PHE A 204 5.15 -18.17 -1.44
N PHE A 205 5.26 -19.28 -2.15
CA PHE A 205 6.51 -20.00 -2.37
C PHE A 205 6.91 -19.79 -3.83
N TYR A 206 8.10 -19.24 -4.02
CA TYR A 206 8.71 -19.03 -5.32
C TYR A 206 9.97 -19.89 -5.44
N LYS A 207 10.30 -20.27 -6.68
CA LYS A 207 11.50 -21.05 -6.97
C LYS A 207 12.77 -20.29 -6.58
N GLU A 208 12.87 -19.06 -7.03
CA GLU A 208 14.04 -18.22 -6.82
C GLU A 208 13.67 -16.75 -6.84
N TYR A 209 14.54 -15.93 -6.25
CA TYR A 209 14.44 -14.48 -6.30
C TYR A 209 15.06 -13.99 -7.60
N VAL A 210 14.29 -13.24 -8.42
CA VAL A 210 14.77 -12.73 -9.72
C VAL A 210 14.79 -11.20 -9.71
N PHE A 211 15.96 -10.62 -9.99
CA PHE A 211 16.13 -9.20 -10.30
C PHE A 211 16.47 -9.04 -11.77
N GLU A 212 15.83 -8.07 -12.43
CA GLU A 212 16.19 -7.66 -13.78
C GLU A 212 16.73 -6.23 -13.73
N SER A 213 17.91 -6.02 -14.31
CA SER A 213 18.49 -4.69 -14.47
C SER A 213 17.77 -3.97 -15.63
N GLY A 214 17.00 -2.94 -15.29
CA GLY A 214 16.37 -2.04 -16.26
C GLY A 214 17.14 -0.73 -16.40
N ASN A 215 17.04 -0.09 -17.57
CA ASN A 215 17.84 1.09 -17.94
C ASN A 215 17.76 2.30 -16.99
N ASN A 216 16.81 2.38 -16.04
CA ASN A 216 16.73 3.45 -15.03
C ASN A 216 15.98 3.05 -13.74
N ALA A 217 15.61 1.78 -13.55
CA ALA A 217 14.94 1.29 -12.34
C ALA A 217 15.06 -0.23 -12.21
N PHE A 218 15.25 -0.73 -10.99
CA PHE A 218 15.19 -2.16 -10.68
C PHE A 218 13.77 -2.66 -10.84
N GLN A 219 13.58 -3.63 -11.73
CA GLN A 219 12.30 -4.30 -11.86
C GLN A 219 12.42 -5.70 -11.28
N LYS A 220 11.37 -6.08 -10.56
CA LYS A 220 11.20 -7.45 -10.11
C LYS A 220 11.05 -8.32 -11.35
N GLY A 221 11.99 -9.23 -11.57
CA GLY A 221 11.95 -10.13 -12.71
C GLY A 221 10.82 -11.16 -12.59
N LYS A 222 10.64 -11.96 -13.63
CA LYS A 222 9.57 -12.97 -13.64
C LYS A 222 9.89 -14.13 -12.70
N GLU A 223 9.34 -14.08 -11.48
CA GLU A 223 9.44 -15.18 -10.52
C GLU A 223 8.54 -16.37 -10.90
N VAL A 224 9.04 -17.58 -10.69
CA VAL A 224 8.26 -18.81 -10.85
C VAL A 224 7.55 -19.15 -9.54
N LEU A 225 6.23 -18.94 -9.50
CA LEU A 225 5.38 -19.32 -8.37
C LEU A 225 5.26 -20.85 -8.30
N LEU A 226 5.65 -21.43 -7.17
CA LEU A 226 5.51 -22.85 -6.89
C LEU A 226 4.19 -23.15 -6.19
N ARG A 227 3.83 -22.31 -5.22
CA ARG A 227 2.62 -22.49 -4.40
C ARG A 227 2.14 -21.17 -3.83
N LYS A 228 0.82 -21.02 -3.76
CA LYS A 228 0.13 -19.94 -3.06
C LYS A 228 -0.87 -20.57 -2.09
N GLU A 229 -0.83 -20.16 -0.83
CA GLU A 229 -1.76 -20.59 0.21
C GLU A 229 -2.44 -19.36 0.80
N GLU A 230 -3.77 -19.34 0.87
CA GLU A 230 -4.55 -18.22 1.38
C GLU A 230 -5.40 -18.67 2.57
N TYR A 231 -5.41 -17.86 3.63
CA TYR A 231 -6.31 -18.04 4.75
C TYR A 231 -7.06 -16.72 4.96
N LEU A 232 -8.36 -16.70 4.65
CA LEU A 232 -9.14 -15.46 4.55
C LEU A 232 -10.26 -15.32 5.60
N ASP A 233 -10.49 -16.33 6.43
CA ASP A 233 -11.61 -16.37 7.39
C ASP A 233 -11.29 -15.75 8.77
#